data_AF-A0A926MVP2-F1
#
_entry.id   AF-A0A926MVP2-F1
#
_cell.length_a   1.000
_cell.length_b   1.000
_cell.length_c   1.000
_cell.angle_alpha   90.00
_cell.angle_beta   90.00
_cell.angle_gamma   90.00
#
_symmetry.space_group_name_H-M   'P 1'
#
loop_
_entity.id
_entity.type
_entity.pdbx_description
1 polymer ?
#
loop_
_entity_poly.entity_id
_entity_poly.type
_entity_poly.pdbx_seq_one_letter_code
_entity_poly.pdbx_strand_id
1 'polypeptide(L)' 'KKIMGKSIPLTDMGWEILNKRWMFFFLGLAVLNEFVWRTQTEEFWVNFKVWGMLPITIIFTAFQIPLINKHKIDAQ' A
#
# COMPACT_ATOMS: atom_id res chain seq x y z
N LYS A 1 22.18 -13.91 18.69
CA LYS A 1 20.82 -14.04 18.11
C LYS A 1 20.52 -12.84 17.21
N LYS A 2 20.85 -12.91 15.92
CA LYS A 2 20.41 -11.91 14.93
C LYS A 2 18.97 -12.26 14.54
N ILE A 3 18.00 -11.77 15.32
CA ILE A 3 16.56 -11.96 15.05
C ILE A 3 16.05 -10.90 14.05
N MET A 4 16.92 -10.06 13.51
CA MET A 4 16.56 -9.11 12.45
C MET A 4 16.79 -9.78 11.09
N GLY A 5 16.04 -10.84 10.81
CA GLY A 5 15.97 -11.43 9.49
C GLY A 5 15.30 -10.46 8.53
N LYS A 6 16.08 -9.89 7.60
CA LYS A 6 15.61 -9.14 6.42
C LYS A 6 14.72 -7.93 6.71
N SER A 7 15.12 -7.05 7.63
CA SER A 7 14.62 -5.66 7.55
C SER A 7 15.19 -5.07 6.27
N ILE A 8 14.34 -4.68 5.32
CA ILE A 8 14.79 -3.96 4.12
C ILE A 8 15.54 -2.72 4.64
N PRO A 9 16.83 -2.52 4.32
CA PRO A 9 17.58 -1.36 4.80
C PRO A 9 17.08 -0.11 4.05
N LEU A 10 15.97 0.46 4.52
CA LEU A 10 15.49 1.79 4.14
C LEU A 10 16.01 2.81 5.14
N THR A 11 16.36 3.99 4.62
CA THR A 11 16.59 5.19 5.41
C THR A 11 15.33 5.56 6.22
N ASP A 12 15.48 6.24 7.35
CA ASP A 12 14.35 6.76 8.15
C ASP A 12 13.40 7.62 7.30
N MET A 13 13.97 8.41 6.39
CA MET A 13 13.23 9.22 5.42
C MET A 13 12.41 8.35 4.44
N GLY A 14 12.97 7.22 3.98
CA GLY A 14 12.25 6.25 3.15
C GLY A 14 11.06 5.62 3.87
N TRP A 15 11.19 5.33 5.17
CA TRP A 15 10.09 4.83 6.00
C TRP A 15 8.99 5.85 6.20
N GLU A 16 9.32 7.12 6.43
CA GLU A 16 8.32 8.20 6.58
C GLU A 16 7.50 8.39 5.30
N ILE A 17 8.17 8.39 4.13
CA ILE A 17 7.50 8.53 2.83
C ILE A 17 6.61 7.31 2.56
N LEU A 18 7.10 6.09 2.84
CA LEU A 18 6.32 4.87 2.66
C LEU A 18 5.06 4.92 3.51
N ASN A 19 5.18 5.24 4.81
CA ASN A 19 4.05 5.36 5.72
C ASN A 19 3.05 6.45 5.27
N LYS A 20 3.52 7.63 4.85
CA LYS A 20 2.66 8.69 4.30
C LYS A 20 1.87 8.19 3.08
N ARG A 21 2.51 7.49 2.15
CA ARG A 21 1.83 6.95 0.95
C ARG A 21 0.79 5.89 1.33
N TRP A 22 1.11 5.01 2.29
CA TRP A 22 0.16 4.03 2.82
C TRP A 22 -1.03 4.70 3.50
N MET A 23 -0.80 5.77 4.27
CA MET A 23 -1.87 6.56 4.89
C MET A 23 -2.82 7.14 3.83
N PHE A 24 -2.30 7.79 2.79
CA PHE A 24 -3.13 8.31 1.70
C PHE A 24 -3.86 7.21 0.93
N PHE A 25 -3.21 6.05 0.73
CA PHE A 25 -3.82 4.90 0.06
C PHE A 25 -5.01 4.34 0.83
N PHE A 26 -4.85 4.12 2.15
CA PHE A 26 -5.95 3.65 2.99
C PHE A 26 -7.06 4.70 3.12
N LEU A 27 -6.71 5.98 3.20
CA LEU A 27 -7.70 7.07 3.20
C LEU A 27 -8.52 7.06 1.91
N GLY A 28 -7.87 6.92 0.76
CA GLY A 28 -8.53 6.80 -0.54
C GLY A 28 -9.42 5.56 -0.63
N LEU A 29 -8.95 4.41 -0.12
CA LEU A 29 -9.75 3.19 -0.03
C LEU A 29 -10.98 3.37 0.88
N ALA A 30 -10.87 4.10 1.99
CA ALA A 30 -11.99 4.36 2.88
C ALA A 30 -13.07 5.20 2.19
N VAL A 31 -12.67 6.29 1.53
CA VAL A 31 -13.59 7.16 0.76
C VAL A 31 -14.24 6.37 -0.38
N LEU A 32 -13.45 5.61 -1.12
CA LEU A 32 -13.95 4.80 -2.23
C LEU A 32 -14.90 3.71 -1.72
N ASN A 33 -14.58 3.03 -0.62
CA ASN A 33 -15.45 2.05 0.01
C ASN A 33 -16.79 2.67 0.44
N GLU A 34 -16.78 3.86 1.04
CA GLU A 34 -18.00 4.57 1.42
C GLU A 34 -18.84 4.97 0.20
N PHE A 35 -18.19 5.42 -0.87
CA PHE A 35 -18.88 5.74 -2.13
C PHE A 35 -19.52 4.51 -2.79
N VAL A 36 -18.78 3.40 -2.88
CA VAL A 36 -19.29 2.14 -3.46
C VAL A 36 -20.44 1.62 -2.62
N TRP A 37 -20.32 1.63 -1.29
CA TRP A 37 -21.40 1.21 -0.40
C TRP A 37 -22.66 2.08 -0.55
N ARG A 38 -22.52 3.39 -0.72
CA ARG A 38 -23.68 4.29 -0.86
C ARG A 38 -24.34 4.26 -2.24
N THR A 39 -23.60 3.92 -3.30
CA THR A 39 -24.08 4.05 -4.69
C THR A 39 -24.31 2.73 -5.42
N GLN A 40 -23.68 1.63 -4.99
CA GLN A 40 -23.67 0.35 -5.71
C GLN A 40 -24.46 -0.73 -4.96
N THR A 41 -24.87 -1.77 -5.68
CA THR A 41 -25.55 -2.96 -5.13
C THR A 41 -24.60 -3.88 -4.36
N GLU A 42 -25.13 -4.74 -3.49
CA GLU A 42 -24.34 -5.69 -2.70
C GLU A 42 -23.44 -6.59 -3.57
N GLU A 43 -23.94 -7.09 -4.70
CA GLU A 43 -23.15 -7.91 -5.62
C GLU A 43 -21.92 -7.17 -6.17
N PHE A 44 -22.10 -5.89 -6.53
CA PHE A 44 -20.97 -5.07 -6.99
C PHE A 44 -20.01 -4.79 -5.84
N TRP A 45 -20.52 -4.50 -4.63
CA TRP A 45 -19.70 -4.27 -3.44
C TRP A 45 -18.85 -5.48 -3.04
N VAL A 46 -19.43 -6.70 -3.04
CA VAL A 46 -18.67 -7.93 -2.76
C VAL A 46 -17.60 -8.16 -3.83
N ASN A 47 -17.95 -8.04 -5.11
CA ASN A 47 -16.99 -8.20 -6.19
C ASN A 47 -15.88 -7.14 -6.15
N PHE A 48 -16.20 -5.88 -5.83
CA PHE A 48 -15.22 -4.82 -5.64
C PHE A 48 -14.25 -5.14 -4.50
N LYS A 49 -14.73 -5.69 -3.39
CA LYS A 49 -13.87 -6.08 -2.28
C LYS A 49 -12.95 -7.26 -2.62
N VAL A 50 -13.49 -8.29 -3.27
CA VAL A 50 -12.73 -9.51 -3.57
C VAL A 50 -11.78 -9.30 -4.75
N TRP A 51 -12.28 -8.75 -5.85
CA TRP A 51 -11.54 -8.58 -7.10
C TRP A 51 -10.95 -7.19 -7.30
N GLY A 52 -11.42 -6.16 -6.61
CA GLY A 52 -10.87 -4.80 -6.71
C GLY A 52 -9.73 -4.55 -5.72
N MET A 53 -9.91 -4.83 -4.42
CA MET A 53 -8.90 -4.51 -3.40
C MET A 53 -7.57 -5.25 -3.61
N LEU A 54 -7.60 -6.52 -4.03
CA LEU A 54 -6.39 -7.31 -4.28
C LEU A 54 -5.47 -6.70 -5.37
N PRO A 55 -5.92 -6.51 -6.62
CA PRO A 55 -5.08 -5.89 -7.64
C PRO A 55 -4.71 -4.44 -7.31
N ILE A 56 -5.60 -3.67 -6.67
CA ILE A 56 -5.26 -2.31 -6.22
C ILE A 56 -4.07 -2.34 -5.24
N THR A 57 -4.06 -3.27 -4.30
CA THR A 57 -2.96 -3.44 -3.34
C THR A 57 -1.68 -3.90 -4.02
N ILE A 58 -1.77 -4.81 -4.99
CA ILE A 58 -0.61 -5.29 -5.76
C ILE A 58 0.00 -4.16 -6.59
N ILE A 59 -0.82 -3.39 -7.32
CA ILE A 59 -0.38 -2.25 -8.12
C ILE A 59 0.25 -1.19 -7.21
N PHE A 60 -0.39 -0.87 -6.08
CA PHE A 60 0.14 0.07 -5.12
C PHE A 60 1.50 -0.38 -4.58
N THR A 61 1.62 -1.65 -4.17
CA THR A 61 2.87 -2.22 -3.67
C THR A 61 3.95 -2.20 -4.74
N ALA A 62 3.63 -2.56 -5.99
CA ALA A 62 4.54 -2.49 -7.12
C ALA A 62 5.02 -1.04 -7.37
N PHE A 63 4.14 -0.06 -7.20
CA PHE A 63 4.47 1.37 -7.32
C PHE A 63 5.30 1.91 -6.12
N GLN A 64 5.35 1.18 -5.00
CA GLN A 64 6.27 1.46 -3.90
C GLN A 64 7.69 0.90 -4.17
N ILE A 65 7.84 -0.17 -4.95
CA ILE A 65 9.15 -0.80 -5.26
C ILE A 65 10.19 0.19 -5.79
N PRO A 66 9.92 1.05 -6.79
CA PRO A 66 10.93 2.00 -7.29
C PRO A 66 11.27 3.09 -6.27
N LEU A 67 10.32 3.52 -5.43
CA LEU A 67 10.58 4.48 -4.35
C LEU A 67 11.48 3.85 -3.28
N ILE A 68 11.22 2.59 -2.92
CA ILE A 68 12.04 1.80 -2.02
C ILE A 68 13.44 1.63 -2.60
N ASN A 69 13.59 1.35 -3.90
CA ASN A 69 14.90 1.27 -4.55
C ASN A 69 15.65 2.61 -4.58
N LYS A 70 14.95 3.75 -4.62
CA LYS A 70 15.55 5.08 -4.59
C LYS A 70 16.05 5.50 -3.20
N HIS A 71 15.43 5.01 -2.13
CA HIS A 71 15.77 5.35 -0.73
C HIS A 71 16.36 4.17 0.06
N LYS A 72 16.57 3.04 -0.62
CA LYS A 72 17.37 1.93 -0.13
C LYS A 72 18.73 2.51 0.19
N ILE A 73 19.17 2.27 1.41
CA ILE A 73 20.53 2.58 1.82
C ILE A 73 21.39 1.71 0.91
N ASP A 74 22.14 2.33 0.00
CA ASP A 74 23.31 1.70 -0.59
C ASP A 74 24.20 1.35 0.60
N ALA A 75 24.11 0.10 1.04
CA ALA A 75 25.10 -0.45 1.94
C ALA A 75 26.37 -0.56 1.09
N GLN A 76 27.16 0.52 1.09
CA GLN A 76 28.60 0.41 0.83
C GLN A 76 29.21 -0.56 1.84
#